data_AF-A0A820SJF7-F1
#
_entry.id   AF-A0A820SJF7-F1
#
_cell.length_a   1.000
_cell.length_b   1.000
_cell.length_c   1.000
_cell.angle_alpha   90.00
_cell.angle_beta   90.00
_cell.angle_gamma   90.00
#
_symmetry.space_group_name_H-M   'P 1'
#
loop_
_entity.id
_entity.type
_entity.pdbx_description
1 polymer ?
#
loop_
_entity_poly.entity_id
_entity_poly.type
_entity_poly.pdbx_seq_one_letter_code
_entity_poly.pdbx_strand_id
1 'polypeptide(L)'
;KFFSLSPKETEDRRVLLEHYLQSIVQNKFIITSSYFKEFFLNAQRETFTTESFDNNDKINLTICLLNNHELIIENLSPNDNTSRLLDACALKLQVQQDFLTYFSLYLYEQKDNQLNIIRPLYEFESPYLSLKQLKKTYQQSC
;
A
#
# COMPACT_ATOMS: atom_id res chain seq x y z
N LYS A 1 -21.17 13.10 25.50
CA LYS A 1 -19.79 12.76 25.08
C LYS A 1 -18.85 13.39 26.11
N PHE A 2 -18.20 12.60 26.98
CA PHE A 2 -17.49 13.14 28.16
C PHE A 2 -15.98 13.31 28.03
N PHE A 3 -15.40 13.10 26.84
CA PHE A 3 -13.99 13.39 26.57
C PHE A 3 -13.80 13.80 25.10
N SER A 4 -14.33 14.96 24.71
CA SER A 4 -13.98 15.55 23.42
C SER A 4 -12.68 16.33 23.59
N LEU A 5 -11.60 15.84 22.99
CA LEU A 5 -10.34 16.57 22.88
C LEU A 5 -10.61 17.91 22.16
N SER A 6 -9.95 18.97 22.62
CA SER A 6 -9.87 20.20 21.84
C SER A 6 -9.11 19.96 20.52
N PRO A 7 -9.27 20.84 19.52
CA PRO A 7 -8.50 20.74 18.28
C PRO A 7 -6.99 20.69 18.52
N LYS A 8 -6.50 21.46 19.50
CA LYS A 8 -5.09 21.47 19.90
C LYS A 8 -4.66 20.13 20.48
N GLU A 9 -5.39 19.59 21.45
CA GLU A 9 -5.04 18.30 22.06
C GLU A 9 -5.14 17.13 21.07
N THR A 10 -6.03 17.24 20.08
CA THR A 10 -6.14 16.27 18.98
C THR A 10 -4.89 16.30 18.12
N GLU A 11 -4.40 17.50 17.77
CA GLU A 11 -3.16 17.66 17.01
C GLU A 11 -1.93 17.19 17.81
N ASP A 12 -1.84 17.56 19.08
CA ASP A 12 -0.76 17.10 19.98
C ASP A 12 -0.74 15.57 20.06
N ARG A 13 -1.90 14.94 20.17
CA ARG A 13 -2.03 13.47 20.16
C ARG A 13 -1.63 12.86 18.83
N ARG A 14 -1.94 13.50 17.70
CA ARG A 14 -1.53 13.06 16.35
C ARG A 14 -0.01 13.06 16.23
N VAL A 15 0.65 14.13 16.66
CA VAL A 15 2.12 14.25 16.65
C VAL A 15 2.78 13.21 17.55
N LEU A 16 2.26 12.99 18.75
CA LEU A 16 2.78 11.94 19.65
C LEU A 16 2.65 10.54 19.05
N LEU A 17 1.52 10.26 18.40
CA LEU A 17 1.32 8.99 17.70
C LEU A 17 2.32 8.84 16.55
N GLU A 18 2.56 9.89 15.77
CA GLU A 18 3.54 9.88 14.69
C GLU A 18 4.96 9.56 15.20
N HIS A 19 5.40 10.21 16.29
CA HIS A 19 6.68 9.93 16.92
C HIS A 19 6.77 8.50 17.47
N TYR A 20 5.70 8.00 18.09
CA TYR A 20 5.65 6.63 18.57
C TYR A 20 5.79 5.63 17.41
N LEU A 21 5.07 5.84 16.32
CA LEU A 21 5.19 4.99 15.12
C LEU A 21 6.59 5.05 14.51
N GLN A 22 7.19 6.24 14.42
CA GLN A 22 8.59 6.41 13.98
C GLN A 22 9.58 5.64 14.86
N SER A 23 9.33 5.55 16.18
CA SER A 23 10.18 4.76 17.08
C SER A 23 10.03 3.25 16.88
N ILE A 24 8.81 2.77 16.61
CA ILE A 24 8.53 1.36 16.36
C ILE A 24 9.21 0.88 15.09
N VAL A 25 9.16 1.66 14.00
CA VAL A 25 9.69 1.24 12.70
C VAL A 25 11.22 1.08 12.69
N GLN A 26 11.92 1.63 13.69
CA GLN A 26 13.36 1.41 13.85
C GLN A 26 13.68 -0.04 14.29
N ASN A 27 12.71 -0.75 14.85
CA ASN A 27 12.89 -2.13 15.27
C ASN A 27 12.57 -3.11 14.12
N LYS A 28 13.63 -3.67 13.53
CA LYS A 28 13.55 -4.64 12.42
C LYS A 28 12.69 -5.88 12.73
N PHE A 29 12.64 -6.33 13.99
CA PHE A 29 11.83 -7.48 14.37
C PHE A 29 10.34 -7.14 14.38
N ILE A 30 9.98 -5.91 14.73
CA ILE A 30 8.58 -5.49 14.74
C ILE A 30 8.08 -5.32 13.31
N ILE A 31 8.81 -4.60 12.44
CA ILE A 31 8.36 -4.33 11.07
C ILE A 31 8.24 -5.60 10.20
N THR A 32 9.04 -6.63 10.50
CA THR A 32 8.99 -7.92 9.79
C THR A 32 7.94 -8.87 10.36
N SER A 33 7.39 -8.58 11.55
CA SER A 33 6.37 -9.41 12.18
C SER A 33 5.06 -9.39 11.40
N SER A 34 4.36 -10.53 11.39
CA SER A 34 3.02 -10.64 10.81
C SER A 34 2.03 -9.69 11.51
N TYR A 35 2.12 -9.56 12.83
CA TYR A 35 1.25 -8.69 13.63
C TYR A 35 1.31 -7.23 13.18
N PHE A 36 2.52 -6.70 12.96
CA PHE A 36 2.69 -5.34 12.45
C PHE A 36 2.07 -5.19 11.06
N LYS A 37 2.38 -6.12 10.15
CA LYS A 37 1.89 -6.07 8.77
C LYS A 37 0.37 -6.14 8.70
N GLU A 38 -0.23 -7.06 9.44
CA GLU A 38 -1.66 -7.25 9.48
C GLU A 38 -2.38 -6.08 10.15
N PHE A 39 -1.83 -5.53 11.23
CA PHE A 39 -2.38 -4.36 11.89
C PHE A 39 -2.50 -3.17 10.94
N PHE A 40 -1.43 -2.81 10.25
CA PHE A 40 -1.44 -1.66 9.33
C PHE A 40 -2.28 -1.90 8.08
N LEU A 41 -2.29 -3.13 7.58
CA LEU A 41 -3.16 -3.51 6.47
C LEU A 41 -4.63 -3.37 6.86
N ASN A 42 -5.01 -3.82 8.06
CA ASN A 42 -6.37 -3.67 8.58
C ASN A 42 -6.74 -2.21 8.82
N ALA A 43 -5.84 -1.43 9.43
CA ALA A 43 -6.05 0.01 9.61
C ALA A 43 -6.25 0.75 8.28
N GLN A 44 -5.51 0.37 7.23
CA GLN A 44 -5.71 0.89 5.88
C GLN A 44 -7.12 0.52 5.38
N ARG A 45 -7.50 -0.76 5.44
CA ARG A 45 -8.84 -1.22 5.01
C ARG A 45 -9.97 -0.50 5.74
N GLU A 46 -9.88 -0.35 7.05
CA GLU A 46 -10.87 0.38 7.86
C GLU A 46 -11.04 1.83 7.40
N THR A 47 -9.92 2.50 7.09
CA THR A 47 -9.93 3.88 6.56
C THR A 47 -10.70 3.97 5.25
N PHE A 48 -10.59 2.95 4.39
CA PHE A 48 -11.27 2.88 3.10
C PHE A 48 -12.68 2.26 3.16
N THR A 49 -13.07 1.62 4.26
CA THR A 49 -14.37 0.91 4.40
C THR A 49 -15.57 1.85 4.29
N THR A 50 -15.38 3.16 4.49
CA THR A 50 -16.42 4.17 4.27
C THR A 50 -16.72 4.42 2.79
N GLU A 51 -15.91 3.90 1.89
CA GLU A 51 -16.05 4.02 0.44
C GLU A 51 -16.59 2.70 -0.12
N SER A 52 -17.74 2.74 -0.80
CA SER A 52 -18.45 1.58 -1.35
C SER A 52 -17.62 0.71 -2.31
N PHE A 53 -16.79 -0.20 -1.79
CA PHE A 53 -16.31 -1.36 -2.54
C PHE A 53 -16.64 -2.61 -1.74
N ASP A 54 -17.17 -3.62 -2.42
CA ASP A 54 -17.48 -4.90 -1.79
C ASP A 54 -16.14 -5.61 -1.53
N ASN A 55 -15.96 -6.14 -0.32
CA ASN A 55 -14.77 -6.93 0.01
C ASN A 55 -14.63 -8.18 -0.88
N ASN A 56 -15.71 -8.58 -1.55
CA ASN A 56 -15.75 -9.68 -2.51
C ASN A 56 -15.44 -9.26 -3.96
N ASP A 57 -15.24 -7.97 -4.22
CA ASP A 57 -14.92 -7.50 -5.56
C ASP A 57 -13.63 -8.14 -6.06
N LYS A 58 -13.64 -8.51 -7.35
CA LYS A 58 -12.47 -8.98 -8.07
C LYS A 58 -11.93 -7.85 -8.92
N ILE A 59 -10.66 -7.54 -8.71
CA ILE A 59 -9.99 -6.45 -9.41
C ILE A 59 -8.85 -6.98 -10.27
N ASN A 60 -8.54 -6.21 -11.30
CA ASN A 60 -7.37 -6.40 -12.13
C ASN A 60 -6.40 -5.25 -11.89
N LEU A 61 -5.12 -5.57 -11.74
CA LEU A 61 -4.06 -4.57 -11.62
C LEU A 61 -3.08 -4.73 -12.78
N THR A 62 -2.82 -3.62 -13.48
CA THR A 62 -1.76 -3.54 -14.49
C THR A 62 -0.45 -3.16 -13.81
N ILE A 63 0.57 -3.98 -14.00
CA ILE A 63 1.92 -3.80 -13.46
C ILE A 63 2.86 -3.50 -14.63
N CYS A 64 3.57 -2.39 -14.57
CA CYS A 64 4.51 -2.01 -15.61
C CYS A 64 5.93 -2.40 -15.20
N LEU A 65 6.59 -3.14 -16.07
CA LEU A 65 7.99 -3.53 -15.92
C LEU A 65 8.91 -2.42 -16.46
N LEU A 66 10.18 -2.44 -16.06
CA LEU A 66 11.16 -1.42 -16.48
C LEU A 66 11.45 -1.41 -17.98
N ASN A 67 11.12 -2.49 -18.70
CA ASN A 67 11.20 -2.57 -20.15
C ASN A 67 9.92 -2.07 -20.85
N ASN A 68 9.04 -1.35 -20.14
CA ASN A 68 7.74 -0.86 -20.59
C ASN A 68 6.74 -1.95 -20.97
N HIS A 69 7.01 -3.21 -20.62
CA HIS A 69 6.03 -4.29 -20.79
C HIS A 69 4.99 -4.23 -19.67
N GLU A 70 3.73 -4.36 -20.03
CA GLU A 70 2.61 -4.38 -19.08
C GLU A 70 2.20 -5.81 -18.74
N LEU A 71 1.99 -6.07 -17.46
CA LEU A 71 1.55 -7.33 -16.91
C LEU A 71 0.23 -7.13 -16.19
N ILE A 72 -0.87 -7.67 -16.73
CA ILE A 72 -2.18 -7.60 -16.08
C ILE A 72 -2.32 -8.77 -15.12
N ILE A 73 -2.50 -8.52 -13.83
CA ILE A 73 -2.82 -9.55 -12.83
C ILE A 73 -4.33 -9.49 -12.56
N GLU A 74 -5.00 -10.61 -12.76
CA GLU A 74 -6.47 -10.72 -12.73
C GLU A 74 -6.96 -11.37 -11.43
N ASN A 75 -8.24 -11.14 -11.10
CA ASN A 75 -8.96 -11.82 -10.01
C ASN A 75 -8.36 -11.61 -8.60
N LEU A 76 -7.68 -10.50 -8.39
CA LEU A 76 -7.14 -10.09 -7.10
C LEU A 76 -8.25 -9.61 -6.18
N SER A 77 -8.03 -9.71 -4.87
CA SER A 77 -8.84 -9.00 -3.89
C SER A 77 -8.29 -7.57 -3.68
N PRO A 78 -9.16 -6.55 -3.55
CA PRO A 78 -8.77 -5.22 -3.07
C PRO A 78 -8.01 -5.25 -1.74
N ASN A 79 -8.22 -6.31 -0.95
CA ASN A 79 -7.62 -6.51 0.35
C ASN A 79 -6.26 -7.22 0.29
N ASP A 80 -5.84 -7.72 -0.86
CA ASP A 80 -4.53 -8.39 -0.98
C ASP A 80 -3.40 -7.41 -0.67
N ASN A 81 -2.38 -7.91 0.02
CA ASN A 81 -1.20 -7.13 0.36
C ASN A 81 -0.17 -7.14 -0.77
N THR A 82 0.86 -6.30 -0.65
CA THR A 82 1.93 -6.18 -1.64
C THR A 82 2.64 -7.51 -1.93
N SER A 83 2.89 -8.34 -0.90
CA SER A 83 3.54 -9.64 -1.06
C SER A 83 2.71 -10.59 -1.94
N ARG A 84 1.39 -10.65 -1.72
CA ARG A 84 0.47 -11.47 -2.53
C ARG A 84 0.48 -11.07 -4.00
N LEU A 85 0.51 -9.77 -4.28
CA LEU A 85 0.62 -9.27 -5.66
C LEU A 85 1.97 -9.63 -6.28
N LEU A 86 3.06 -9.50 -5.51
CA LEU A 86 4.40 -9.85 -5.99
C LEU A 86 4.51 -11.35 -6.30
N ASP A 87 3.93 -12.21 -5.47
CA ASP A 87 3.84 -13.65 -5.71
C ASP A 87 3.08 -13.95 -7.01
N ALA A 88 1.94 -13.29 -7.23
CA ALA A 88 1.16 -13.44 -8.46
C ALA A 88 1.94 -12.98 -9.71
N CYS A 89 2.70 -11.90 -9.61
CA CYS A 89 3.61 -11.45 -10.66
C CYS A 89 4.70 -12.48 -10.95
N ALA A 90 5.35 -13.02 -9.92
CA ALA A 90 6.41 -14.02 -10.09
C ALA A 90 5.88 -15.30 -10.73
N LEU A 91 4.69 -15.77 -10.34
CA LEU A 91 4.03 -16.90 -10.98
C LEU A 91 3.77 -16.65 -12.47
N LYS A 92 3.27 -15.46 -12.83
CA LYS A 92 2.97 -15.11 -14.22
C LYS A 92 4.23 -14.93 -15.08
N LEU A 93 5.31 -14.42 -14.48
CA LEU A 93 6.61 -14.24 -15.12
C LEU A 93 7.51 -15.49 -15.07
N GLN A 94 7.05 -16.57 -14.44
CA GLN A 94 7.81 -17.81 -14.23
C GLN A 94 9.14 -17.58 -13.49
N VAL A 95 9.15 -16.64 -12.56
CA VAL A 95 10.30 -16.35 -11.69
C VAL A 95 10.27 -17.33 -10.52
N GLN A 96 11.43 -17.92 -10.20
CA GLN A 96 11.57 -18.80 -9.05
C GLN A 96 11.39 -18.03 -7.74
N GLN A 97 10.73 -18.66 -6.77
CA GLN A 97 10.39 -18.05 -5.48
C GLN A 97 11.62 -17.53 -4.72
N ASP A 98 12.77 -18.18 -4.86
CA ASP A 98 14.03 -17.78 -4.23
C ASP A 98 14.50 -16.38 -4.65
N PHE A 99 14.05 -15.89 -5.82
CA PHE A 99 14.41 -14.58 -6.32
C PHE A 99 13.43 -13.46 -5.91
N LEU A 100 12.28 -13.77 -5.30
CA LEU A 100 11.27 -12.77 -4.95
C LEU A 100 11.81 -11.63 -4.08
N THR A 101 12.77 -11.94 -3.20
CA THR A 101 13.41 -10.97 -2.31
C THR A 101 14.22 -9.89 -3.04
N TYR A 102 14.55 -10.09 -4.32
CA TYR A 102 15.24 -9.10 -5.15
C TYR A 102 14.28 -8.16 -5.89
N PHE A 103 12.98 -8.40 -5.79
CA PHE A 103 11.96 -7.57 -6.45
C PHE A 103 11.17 -6.78 -5.42
N SER A 104 10.65 -5.63 -5.86
CA SER A 104 9.77 -4.78 -5.07
C SER A 104 8.84 -4.04 -5.99
N LEU A 105 7.66 -3.70 -5.49
CA LEU A 105 6.67 -2.92 -6.23
C LEU A 105 6.80 -1.44 -5.87
N TYR A 106 6.61 -0.59 -6.87
CA TYR A 106 6.72 0.86 -6.72
C TYR A 106 5.47 1.54 -7.27
N LEU A 107 5.04 2.60 -6.61
CA LEU A 107 4.14 3.57 -7.19
C LEU A 107 4.98 4.55 -8.02
N TYR A 108 4.54 4.80 -9.24
CA TYR A 108 5.21 5.71 -10.16
C TYR A 108 4.18 6.60 -10.87
N GLU A 109 4.66 7.74 -11.36
CA GLU A 109 3.94 8.63 -12.25
C GLU A 109 4.66 8.65 -13.60
N GLN A 110 3.90 8.69 -14.69
CA GLN A 110 4.44 8.90 -16.02
C GLN A 110 4.07 10.29 -16.49
N LYS A 111 5.06 11.15 -16.68
CA LYS A 111 4.89 12.53 -17.15
C LYS A 111 5.91 12.80 -18.25
N ASP A 112 5.46 13.36 -19.37
CA ASP A 112 6.31 13.75 -20.51
C ASP A 112 7.23 12.60 -21.01
N ASN A 113 6.70 11.38 -21.09
CA ASN A 113 7.43 10.14 -21.43
C ASN A 113 8.58 9.76 -20.47
N GLN A 114 8.65 10.38 -19.28
CA GLN A 114 9.57 10.00 -18.21
C GLN A 114 8.82 9.25 -17.10
N LEU A 115 9.44 8.17 -16.62
CA LEU A 115 8.96 7.40 -15.48
C LEU A 115 9.57 7.97 -14.21
N ASN A 116 8.72 8.52 -13.35
CA ASN A 116 9.09 9.09 -12.06
C ASN A 116 8.61 8.19 -10.93
N ILE A 117 9.54 7.60 -10.18
CA ILE A 117 9.21 6.76 -9.02
C ILE A 117 8.76 7.68 -7.88
N ILE A 118 7.58 7.42 -7.33
CA ILE A 118 7.02 8.16 -6.19
C ILE A 118 7.55 7.55 -4.89
N ARG A 119 7.31 6.24 -4.68
CA ARG A 119 7.76 5.49 -3.51
C ARG A 119 7.61 3.98 -3.70
N PRO A 120 8.32 3.15 -2.92
CA PRO A 120 8.03 1.72 -2.82
C PRO A 120 6.67 1.46 -2.14
N LEU A 121 6.08 0.30 -2.45
CA LEU A 121 4.97 -0.30 -1.70
C LEU A 121 5.52 -1.25 -0.64
N TYR A 122 5.06 -1.10 0.59
CA TYR A 122 5.46 -1.96 1.71
C TYR A 122 4.56 -3.19 1.82
N GLU A 123 5.06 -4.25 2.46
CA GLU A 123 4.33 -5.53 2.63
C GLU A 123 3.04 -5.41 3.43
N PHE A 124 2.92 -4.36 4.26
CA PHE A 124 1.73 -4.09 5.08
C PHE A 124 0.65 -3.30 4.33
N GLU A 125 0.89 -2.93 3.07
CA GLU A 125 -0.05 -2.15 2.27
C GLU A 125 -0.84 -3.05 1.31
N SER A 126 -2.07 -2.65 1.00
CA SER A 126 -2.77 -3.08 -0.20
C SER A 126 -2.33 -2.22 -1.39
N PRO A 127 -1.79 -2.81 -2.47
CA PRO A 127 -1.41 -2.08 -3.68
C PRO A 127 -2.61 -1.35 -4.30
N TYR A 128 -3.78 -1.96 -4.30
CA TYR A 128 -5.00 -1.36 -4.85
C TYR A 128 -5.45 -0.13 -4.06
N LEU A 129 -5.55 -0.25 -2.73
CA LEU A 129 -5.96 0.88 -1.88
C LEU A 129 -4.95 2.02 -1.95
N SER A 130 -3.66 1.68 -1.97
CA SER A 130 -2.58 2.67 -2.09
C SER A 130 -2.64 3.43 -3.41
N LEU A 131 -2.90 2.73 -4.53
CA LEU A 131 -3.09 3.35 -5.84
C LEU A 131 -4.37 4.20 -5.89
N LYS A 132 -5.47 3.74 -5.28
CA LYS A 132 -6.73 4.48 -5.21
C LYS A 132 -6.55 5.78 -4.42
N GLN A 133 -5.86 5.74 -3.28
CA GLN A 133 -5.55 6.92 -2.48
C GLN A 133 -4.74 7.94 -3.27
N LEU A 134 -3.70 7.46 -3.96
CA LEU A 134 -2.83 8.30 -4.76
C LEU A 134 -3.63 9.05 -5.83
N LYS A 135 -4.50 8.35 -6.57
CA LYS A 135 -5.38 8.95 -7.59
C LYS A 135 -6.26 10.06 -7.01
N LYS A 136 -6.78 9.90 -5.79
CA LYS A 136 -7.57 10.95 -5.13
C LYS A 136 -6.75 12.19 -4.81
N THR A 137 -5.55 12.00 -4.27
CA THR A 137 -4.65 13.12 -3.96
C THR A 137 -4.31 13.93 -5.21
N TYR A 138 -4.06 13.28 -6.35
CA TYR A 138 -3.82 13.98 -7.62
C TYR A 138 -5.08 14.67 -8.17
N GLN A 139 -6.26 14.07 -8.04
CA GLN A 139 -7.52 14.68 -8.46
C GLN A 139 -7.92 15.92 -7.63
N GLN A 140 -7.48 16.00 -6.38
CA GLN A 140 -7.72 17.16 -5.49
C GLN A 140 -6.70 18.29 -5.67
N SER A 141 -5.64 18.06 -6.45
CA SER A 141 -4.55 19.02 -6.68
C SER A 141 -4.67 19.77 -8.01
N CYS A 142 -5.74 19.53 -8.77
CA CYS A 142 -6.15 20.25 -9.98
C CYS A 142 -7.46 20.99 -9.73
#